data_AF-A0A7D4BZD0-F1
#
_entry.id   AF-A0A7D4BZD0-F1
#
_cell.length_a   1.000
_cell.length_b   1.000
_cell.length_c   1.000
_cell.angle_alpha   90.00
_cell.angle_beta   90.00
_cell.angle_gamma   90.00
#
_symmetry.space_group_name_H-M   'P 1'
#
loop_
_entity.id
_entity.type
_entity.pdbx_description
1 polymer ?
#
loop_
_entity_poly.entity_id
_entity_poly.type
_entity_poly.pdbx_seq_one_letter_code
_entity_poly.pdbx_strand_id
1 'polypeptide(L)'
;MTEKPDDKKYCRECGELIKQNSKFCPECGVAISEPNSTSRGTESGGSRSGTSNNTISQPTDPPSQGMSPSSASNNPEVNPTDVSTEPTTSDSWHYAVGLGLALWLGALILAGNAPAQLDFLVGLMGLVAWVLPPIAIYFDSQHLEYYTNWDPSAILWGIGSVIPLLNLIVMPVYLFRRHNVVN
;
A
#
# COMPACT_ATOMS: atom_id res chain seq x y z
N MET A 1 -16.32 30.01 -15.27
CA MET A 1 -15.36 29.25 -14.44
C MET A 1 -14.08 29.11 -15.24
N THR A 2 -12.90 29.36 -14.67
CA THR A 2 -11.61 29.15 -15.34
C THR A 2 -11.09 27.75 -15.01
N GLU A 3 -11.03 26.86 -16.00
CA GLU A 3 -10.23 25.64 -15.89
C GLU A 3 -8.77 26.00 -15.69
N LYS A 4 -8.11 25.34 -14.73
CA LYS A 4 -6.64 25.32 -14.66
C LYS A 4 -6.14 24.18 -15.54
N PRO A 5 -5.07 24.36 -16.32
CA PRO A 5 -4.49 23.26 -17.09
C PRO A 5 -3.93 22.19 -16.13
N ASP A 6 -4.22 20.93 -16.44
CA ASP A 6 -3.59 19.79 -15.77
C ASP A 6 -2.10 19.74 -16.15
N ASP A 7 -1.24 20.25 -15.27
CA ASP A 7 0.22 20.09 -15.37
C ASP A 7 0.59 18.61 -15.18
N LYS A 8 0.58 17.89 -16.31
CA LYS A 8 0.95 16.47 -16.42
C LYS A 8 2.47 16.33 -16.37
N LYS A 9 2.98 15.64 -15.35
CA LYS A 9 4.41 15.30 -15.21
C LYS A 9 4.64 13.89 -15.71
N TYR A 10 5.83 13.59 -16.22
CA TYR A 10 6.19 12.27 -16.73
C TYR A 10 7.48 11.76 -16.05
N CYS A 11 7.63 10.44 -15.97
CA CYS A 11 8.85 9.82 -15.48
C CYS A 11 10.02 10.11 -16.42
N ARG A 12 11.20 10.37 -15.86
CA ARG A 12 12.43 10.50 -16.66
C ARG A 12 13.06 9.17 -17.04
N GLU A 13 12.82 8.12 -16.26
CA GLU A 13 13.40 6.79 -16.49
C GLU A 13 12.51 5.90 -17.37
N CYS A 14 11.20 5.80 -17.06
CA CYS A 14 10.27 4.92 -17.80
C CYS A 14 9.27 5.65 -18.72
N GLY A 15 9.19 6.98 -18.68
CA GLY A 15 8.25 7.77 -19.49
C GLY A 15 6.78 7.80 -19.02
N GLU A 16 6.38 7.05 -17.99
CA GLU A 16 4.97 6.99 -17.54
C GLU A 16 4.41 8.33 -17.03
N LEU A 17 3.10 8.55 -17.10
CA LEU A 17 2.40 9.70 -16.54
C LEU A 17 2.38 9.67 -15.00
N ILE A 18 2.70 10.79 -14.38
CA ILE A 18 2.91 10.91 -12.94
C ILE A 18 2.03 12.01 -12.32
N LYS A 19 1.43 11.69 -11.17
CA LYS A 19 0.63 12.63 -10.35
C LYS A 19 1.54 13.73 -9.77
N GLN A 20 1.04 14.96 -9.68
CA GLN A 20 1.86 16.15 -9.39
C GLN A 20 2.68 16.10 -8.07
N ASN A 21 2.27 15.28 -7.09
CA ASN A 21 2.80 15.22 -5.73
C ASN A 21 3.39 13.84 -5.34
N SER A 22 3.60 12.92 -6.28
CA SER A 22 4.21 11.62 -5.95
C SER A 22 5.72 11.75 -5.80
N LYS A 23 6.27 11.26 -4.68
CA LYS A 23 7.72 11.27 -4.39
C LYS A 23 8.51 10.22 -5.18
N PHE A 24 7.84 9.22 -5.72
CA PHE A 24 8.40 8.11 -6.49
C PHE A 24 7.51 7.78 -7.68
N CYS A 25 8.08 7.23 -8.76
CA CYS A 25 7.33 6.72 -9.90
C CYS A 25 6.74 5.34 -9.58
N PRO A 26 5.43 5.08 -9.83
CA PRO A 26 4.82 3.78 -9.55
C PRO A 26 5.38 2.65 -10.42
N GLU A 27 5.73 2.91 -11.69
CA GLU A 27 6.16 1.87 -12.64
C GLU A 27 7.64 1.45 -12.50
N CYS A 28 8.51 2.32 -11.97
CA CYS A 28 9.95 2.04 -11.91
C CYS A 28 10.62 2.40 -10.58
N GLY A 29 9.87 2.86 -9.58
CA GLY A 29 10.38 3.16 -8.24
C GLY A 29 11.32 4.36 -8.12
N VAL A 30 11.73 5.00 -9.23
CA VAL A 30 12.68 6.12 -9.18
C VAL A 30 12.12 7.30 -8.38
N ALA A 31 12.97 7.89 -7.54
CA ALA A 31 12.63 9.10 -6.78
C ALA A 31 12.45 10.30 -7.72
N ILE A 32 11.46 11.14 -7.42
CA ILE A 32 11.09 12.29 -8.23
C ILE A 32 11.44 13.55 -7.45
N SER A 33 12.45 14.27 -7.92
CA SER A 33 12.83 15.56 -7.35
C SER A 33 11.74 16.59 -7.63
N GLU A 34 11.12 17.09 -6.57
CA GLU A 34 10.14 18.17 -6.65
C GLU A 34 10.80 19.43 -7.24
N PRO A 35 10.20 20.08 -8.26
CA PRO A 35 10.84 21.19 -8.98
C PRO A 35 10.79 22.53 -8.23
N ASN A 36 10.82 22.53 -6.89
CA ASN A 36 10.92 23.77 -6.11
C ASN A 36 11.64 23.61 -4.76
N SER A 37 12.96 23.44 -4.80
CA SER A 37 13.82 24.13 -3.83
C SER A 37 15.04 24.70 -4.54
N THR A 38 15.14 26.03 -4.52
CA THR A 38 16.21 26.80 -5.17
C THR A 38 17.59 26.39 -4.66
N SER A 39 18.56 26.31 -5.59
CA SER A 39 19.96 26.05 -5.30
C SER A 39 20.52 26.84 -4.12
N ARG A 40 21.23 26.13 -3.24
CA ARG A 40 22.41 26.65 -2.55
C ARG A 40 23.42 25.52 -2.47
N GLY A 41 24.38 25.52 -3.39
CA GLY A 41 25.32 24.41 -3.55
C GLY A 41 26.46 24.44 -2.53
N THR A 42 27.19 23.33 -2.48
CA THR A 42 28.61 23.29 -2.11
C THR A 42 29.27 22.23 -2.98
N GLU A 43 30.27 22.64 -3.76
CA GLU A 43 31.13 21.76 -4.56
C GLU A 43 32.24 21.15 -3.69
N SER A 44 33.03 20.24 -4.30
CA SER A 44 34.25 19.56 -3.78
C SER A 44 34.02 18.14 -3.22
N GLY A 45 34.67 17.09 -3.75
CA GLY A 45 35.61 17.05 -4.88
C GLY A 45 36.24 15.66 -5.11
N GLY A 46 37.07 15.52 -6.15
CA GLY A 46 37.87 14.32 -6.47
C GLY A 46 37.24 13.39 -7.52
N SER A 47 37.44 13.56 -8.84
CA SER A 47 38.67 13.41 -9.65
C SER A 47 39.07 11.97 -10.02
N ARG A 48 39.17 11.76 -11.36
CA ARG A 48 39.90 10.75 -12.16
C ARG A 48 39.05 9.69 -12.85
N SER A 49 39.36 9.23 -14.06
CA SER A 49 40.11 9.81 -15.21
C SER A 49 40.06 8.83 -16.39
N GLY A 50 39.75 9.30 -17.61
CA GLY A 50 39.91 8.53 -18.84
C GLY A 50 38.86 7.41 -19.06
N THR A 51 38.68 6.87 -20.26
CA THR A 51 39.38 7.12 -21.54
C THR A 51 38.43 6.87 -22.71
N SER A 52 38.56 7.70 -23.75
CA SER A 52 37.94 7.55 -25.08
C SER A 52 38.15 6.16 -25.69
N ASN A 53 37.17 5.64 -26.45
CA ASN A 53 37.40 5.33 -27.88
C ASN A 53 36.11 5.04 -28.66
N ASN A 54 36.22 5.32 -29.97
CA ASN A 54 35.20 5.31 -31.00
C ASN A 54 35.45 4.13 -31.98
N THR A 55 34.69 4.03 -33.09
CA THR A 55 34.91 3.12 -34.27
C THR A 55 34.24 1.74 -34.12
N ILE A 56 33.55 1.09 -35.07
CA ILE A 56 32.82 1.33 -36.34
C ILE A 56 32.68 -0.08 -37.02
N SER A 57 31.62 -0.30 -37.80
CA SER A 57 31.42 -1.38 -38.82
C SER A 57 30.91 -2.80 -38.44
N GLN A 58 29.78 -3.11 -39.11
CA GLN A 58 29.22 -4.37 -39.68
C GLN A 58 30.21 -5.27 -40.49
N PRO A 59 29.82 -6.41 -41.15
CA PRO A 59 28.55 -7.20 -41.18
C PRO A 59 28.68 -8.78 -41.17
N THR A 60 27.56 -9.54 -41.29
CA THR A 60 27.41 -10.95 -41.81
C THR A 60 28.09 -12.14 -41.04
N ASP A 61 27.72 -13.44 -41.13
CA ASP A 61 26.56 -14.21 -41.67
C ASP A 61 26.44 -15.65 -41.06
N PRO A 62 25.39 -16.48 -41.36
CA PRO A 62 25.16 -17.84 -40.81
C PRO A 62 25.74 -18.98 -41.73
N PRO A 63 25.54 -20.32 -41.53
CA PRO A 63 24.66 -21.09 -40.60
C PRO A 63 25.22 -22.43 -39.98
N SER A 64 24.33 -23.17 -39.28
CA SER A 64 24.22 -24.66 -39.18
C SER A 64 24.82 -25.50 -37.99
N GLN A 65 23.91 -26.28 -37.39
CA GLN A 65 24.03 -27.67 -36.87
C GLN A 65 24.89 -28.02 -35.63
N GLY A 66 24.24 -27.97 -34.46
CA GLY A 66 23.88 -29.15 -33.64
C GLY A 66 24.94 -30.14 -33.12
N MET A 67 25.09 -30.22 -31.79
CA MET A 67 25.30 -31.45 -31.01
C MET A 67 25.15 -31.20 -29.49
N SER A 68 24.29 -31.97 -28.82
CA SER A 68 24.41 -32.28 -27.38
C SER A 68 25.58 -33.27 -27.17
N PRO A 69 26.11 -33.50 -25.94
CA PRO A 69 25.58 -33.12 -24.62
C PRO A 69 26.62 -32.49 -23.66
N SER A 70 26.15 -31.91 -22.55
CA SER A 70 26.84 -31.99 -21.24
C SER A 70 25.94 -31.54 -20.10
N SER A 71 25.92 -32.31 -19.03
CA SER A 71 25.23 -31.99 -17.78
C SER A 71 25.92 -30.81 -17.08
N ALA A 72 25.34 -29.62 -17.17
CA ALA A 72 25.72 -28.47 -16.35
C ALA A 72 24.83 -28.39 -15.11
N SER A 73 25.41 -28.03 -13.97
CA SER A 73 24.71 -27.92 -12.69
C SER A 73 23.64 -26.82 -12.75
N ASN A 74 22.36 -27.20 -12.61
CA ASN A 74 21.26 -26.27 -12.41
C ASN A 74 21.33 -25.67 -10.99
N ASN A 75 22.25 -24.74 -10.80
CA ASN A 75 22.17 -23.81 -9.66
C ASN A 75 21.06 -22.81 -10.00
N PRO A 76 19.96 -22.69 -9.22
CA PRO A 76 18.92 -21.72 -9.52
C PRO A 76 19.49 -20.31 -9.35
N GLU A 77 19.56 -19.57 -10.45
CA GLU A 77 19.90 -18.15 -10.44
C GLU A 77 18.75 -17.40 -9.76
N VAL A 78 18.92 -17.11 -8.47
CA VAL A 78 17.97 -16.32 -7.68
C VAL A 78 18.05 -14.88 -8.17
N ASN A 79 17.19 -14.56 -9.14
CA ASN A 79 17.06 -13.23 -9.70
C ASN A 79 16.61 -12.25 -8.60
N PRO A 80 17.38 -11.20 -8.25
CA PRO A 80 17.06 -10.33 -7.12
C PRO A 80 15.78 -9.48 -7.29
N THR A 81 15.12 -9.52 -8.45
CA THR A 81 13.92 -8.73 -8.75
C THR A 81 12.59 -9.36 -8.35
N ASP A 82 12.56 -10.61 -7.86
CA ASP A 82 11.36 -11.20 -7.25
C ASP A 82 11.46 -11.26 -5.72
N VAL A 83 11.71 -10.10 -5.10
CA VAL A 83 11.19 -9.83 -3.76
C VAL A 83 9.82 -9.19 -3.97
N SER A 84 8.84 -10.02 -4.32
CA SER A 84 7.42 -9.67 -4.25
C SER A 84 7.13 -9.13 -2.85
N THR A 85 7.09 -7.79 -2.75
CA THR A 85 6.93 -7.08 -1.48
C THR A 85 5.44 -7.02 -1.15
N GLU A 86 4.83 -8.20 -0.99
CA GLU A 86 3.46 -8.29 -0.54
C GLU A 86 3.36 -7.65 0.85
N PRO A 87 2.41 -6.72 1.07
CA PRO A 87 2.19 -6.17 2.39
C PRO A 87 1.75 -7.30 3.32
N THR A 88 2.33 -7.39 4.51
CA THR A 88 2.05 -8.47 5.49
C THR A 88 0.60 -8.46 6.02
N THR A 89 -0.22 -7.51 5.56
CA THR A 89 -1.62 -7.29 5.93
C THR A 89 -2.59 -7.91 4.91
N SER A 90 -3.22 -9.03 5.31
CA SER A 90 -4.33 -9.71 4.61
C SER A 90 -5.53 -8.79 4.30
N ASP A 91 -6.22 -9.00 3.18
CA ASP A 91 -7.50 -8.33 2.85
C ASP A 91 -8.65 -8.66 3.84
N SER A 92 -8.51 -9.71 4.65
CA SER A 92 -9.59 -10.18 5.54
C SER A 92 -9.96 -9.24 6.70
N TRP A 93 -9.23 -8.14 6.94
CA TRP A 93 -9.47 -7.24 8.07
C TRP A 93 -10.84 -6.56 8.07
N HIS A 94 -11.46 -6.31 6.91
CA HIS A 94 -12.81 -5.76 6.83
C HIS A 94 -13.89 -6.68 7.45
N TYR A 95 -13.66 -7.99 7.48
CA TYR A 95 -14.54 -8.91 8.21
C TYR A 95 -14.41 -8.76 9.73
N ALA A 96 -13.22 -8.41 10.24
CA ALA A 96 -13.03 -8.12 11.66
C ALA A 96 -13.70 -6.80 12.07
N VAL A 97 -13.75 -5.80 11.19
CA VAL A 97 -14.56 -4.58 11.34
C VAL A 97 -16.05 -4.94 11.45
N GLY A 98 -16.57 -5.74 10.50
CA GLY A 98 -17.97 -6.20 10.52
C GLY A 98 -18.33 -7.04 11.75
N LEU A 99 -17.44 -7.95 12.17
CA LEU A 99 -17.58 -8.74 13.39
C LEU A 99 -17.58 -7.87 14.64
N GLY A 100 -16.70 -6.87 14.72
CA GLY A 100 -16.65 -5.90 15.82
C GLY A 100 -17.97 -5.14 15.97
N LEU A 101 -18.58 -4.69 14.87
CA LEU A 101 -19.90 -4.06 14.86
C LEU A 101 -21.00 -5.03 15.34
N ALA A 102 -21.00 -6.28 14.87
CA ALA A 102 -21.96 -7.29 15.27
C ALA A 102 -21.87 -7.63 16.78
N LEU A 103 -20.65 -7.75 17.32
CA LEU A 103 -20.41 -7.95 18.75
C LEU A 103 -20.87 -6.75 19.58
N TRP A 104 -20.69 -5.51 19.08
CA TRP A 104 -21.19 -4.29 19.72
C TRP A 104 -22.72 -4.27 19.84
N LEU A 105 -23.42 -4.59 18.75
CA LEU A 105 -24.87 -4.66 18.72
C LEU A 105 -25.39 -5.79 19.62
N GLY A 106 -24.75 -6.97 19.59
CA GLY A 106 -25.05 -8.07 20.49
C GLY A 106 -24.86 -7.70 21.96
N ALA A 107 -23.79 -6.97 22.30
CA ALA A 107 -23.53 -6.52 23.66
C ALA A 107 -24.61 -5.56 24.17
N LEU A 108 -25.05 -4.62 23.32
CA LEU A 108 -26.12 -3.67 23.66
C LEU A 108 -27.49 -4.34 23.79
N ILE A 109 -27.80 -5.35 22.98
CA ILE A 109 -29.06 -6.11 23.08
C ILE A 109 -29.07 -6.95 24.37
N LEU A 110 -27.94 -7.58 24.72
CA LEU A 110 -27.84 -8.42 25.91
C LEU A 110 -27.68 -7.62 27.22
N ALA A 111 -27.13 -6.40 27.17
CA ALA A 111 -27.01 -5.53 28.32
C ALA A 111 -28.39 -5.25 28.96
N GLY A 112 -28.57 -5.70 30.20
CA GLY A 112 -29.84 -5.58 30.94
C GLY A 112 -30.92 -6.61 30.58
N ASN A 113 -30.72 -7.43 29.55
CA ASN A 113 -31.64 -8.52 29.16
C ASN A 113 -31.06 -9.93 29.40
N ALA A 114 -29.74 -10.04 29.61
CA ALA A 114 -29.08 -11.32 29.89
C ALA A 114 -29.38 -11.81 31.33
N PRO A 115 -29.43 -13.14 31.56
CA PRO A 115 -29.44 -13.70 32.89
C PRO A 115 -28.08 -13.49 33.58
N ALA A 116 -28.08 -13.22 34.89
CA ALA A 116 -26.89 -12.80 35.65
C ALA A 116 -25.64 -13.69 35.49
N GLN A 117 -25.81 -15.02 35.33
CA GLN A 117 -24.70 -15.93 35.02
C GLN A 117 -23.94 -15.64 33.71
N LEU A 118 -24.47 -14.79 32.81
CA LEU A 118 -23.83 -14.36 31.57
C LEU A 118 -23.25 -12.94 31.64
N ASP A 119 -23.44 -12.18 32.73
CA ASP A 119 -23.02 -10.76 32.82
C ASP A 119 -21.52 -10.58 32.54
N PHE A 120 -20.68 -11.47 33.08
CA PHE A 120 -19.24 -11.49 32.79
C PHE A 120 -18.93 -11.71 31.30
N LEU A 121 -19.67 -12.61 30.64
CA LEU A 121 -19.46 -12.90 29.22
C LEU A 121 -19.92 -11.73 28.34
N VAL A 122 -21.03 -11.07 28.69
CA VAL A 122 -21.49 -9.84 28.01
C VAL A 122 -20.47 -8.71 28.19
N GLY A 123 -19.91 -8.56 29.41
CA GLY A 123 -18.85 -7.59 29.69
C GLY A 123 -17.56 -7.85 28.89
N LEU A 124 -17.10 -9.10 28.84
CA LEU A 124 -15.93 -9.50 28.04
C LEU A 124 -16.18 -9.32 26.54
N MET A 125 -17.38 -9.67 26.06
CA MET A 125 -17.78 -9.45 24.67
C MET A 125 -17.80 -7.97 24.31
N GLY A 126 -18.28 -7.10 25.22
CA GLY A 126 -18.21 -5.64 25.08
C GLY A 126 -16.78 -5.10 25.05
N LEU A 127 -15.87 -5.67 25.85
CA LEU A 127 -14.44 -5.31 25.84
C LEU A 127 -13.79 -5.70 24.51
N VAL A 128 -14.00 -6.93 24.03
CA VAL A 128 -13.54 -7.38 22.71
C VAL A 128 -14.13 -6.51 21.61
N ALA A 129 -15.43 -6.19 21.67
CA ALA A 129 -16.09 -5.29 20.73
C ALA A 129 -15.58 -3.84 20.81
N TRP A 130 -14.95 -3.42 21.90
CA TRP A 130 -14.31 -2.10 22.01
C TRP A 130 -12.88 -2.07 21.48
N VAL A 131 -12.10 -3.14 21.69
CA VAL A 131 -10.68 -3.21 21.26
C VAL A 131 -10.50 -3.68 19.82
N LEU A 132 -11.30 -4.65 19.37
CA LEU A 132 -11.17 -5.25 18.04
C LEU A 132 -11.39 -4.23 16.89
N PRO A 133 -12.40 -3.34 16.91
CA PRO A 133 -12.67 -2.47 15.77
C PRO A 133 -11.61 -1.40 15.49
N PRO A 134 -11.03 -0.68 16.49
CA PRO A 134 -9.91 0.23 16.25
C PRO A 134 -8.69 -0.46 15.62
N ILE A 135 -8.38 -1.69 16.06
CA ILE A 135 -7.28 -2.50 15.51
C ILE A 135 -7.61 -2.94 14.08
N ALA A 136 -8.83 -3.41 13.83
CA ALA A 136 -9.27 -3.87 12.52
C ALA A 136 -9.33 -2.73 11.49
N ILE A 137 -9.84 -1.54 11.87
CA ILE A 137 -9.78 -0.33 11.02
C ILE A 137 -8.34 -0.01 10.67
N TYR A 138 -7.43 -0.01 11.65
CA TYR A 138 -6.04 0.38 11.41
C TYR A 138 -5.35 -0.52 10.37
N PHE A 139 -5.51 -1.84 10.48
CA PHE A 139 -4.90 -2.75 9.51
C PHE A 139 -5.62 -2.77 8.15
N ASP A 140 -6.94 -2.62 8.12
CA ASP A 140 -7.68 -2.50 6.85
C ASP A 140 -7.37 -1.17 6.14
N SER A 141 -7.18 -0.06 6.85
CA SER A 141 -6.80 1.23 6.25
C SER A 141 -5.40 1.18 5.64
N GLN A 142 -4.43 0.56 6.32
CA GLN A 142 -3.07 0.37 5.79
C GLN A 142 -3.04 -0.54 4.55
N HIS A 143 -3.92 -1.54 4.47
CA HIS A 143 -4.11 -2.34 3.26
C HIS A 143 -4.70 -1.47 2.12
N LEU A 144 -5.75 -0.68 2.41
CA LEU A 144 -6.43 0.16 1.41
C LEU A 144 -5.56 1.31 0.87
N GLU A 145 -4.69 1.89 1.69
CA GLU A 145 -3.71 2.92 1.27
C GLU A 145 -2.72 2.39 0.21
N TYR A 146 -2.47 1.08 0.17
CA TYR A 146 -1.59 0.45 -0.81
C TYR A 146 -2.30 0.10 -2.13
N TYR A 147 -3.50 -0.50 -2.05
CA TYR A 147 -4.22 -0.98 -3.24
C TYR A 147 -5.16 0.04 -3.88
N THR A 148 -5.52 1.13 -3.17
CA THR A 148 -6.52 2.10 -3.62
C THR A 148 -6.00 3.53 -3.60
N ASN A 149 -6.66 4.44 -4.31
CA ASN A 149 -6.38 5.87 -4.25
C ASN A 149 -7.10 6.58 -3.09
N TRP A 150 -7.80 5.85 -2.23
CA TRP A 150 -8.39 6.40 -1.01
C TRP A 150 -7.29 6.48 0.06
N ASP A 151 -7.04 7.69 0.54
CA ASP A 151 -6.29 7.97 1.77
C ASP A 151 -7.31 8.14 2.92
N PRO A 152 -7.74 7.05 3.58
CA PRO A 152 -8.38 7.15 4.88
C PRO A 152 -7.31 7.59 5.86
N SER A 153 -7.39 8.81 6.39
CA SER A 153 -6.57 9.21 7.53
C SER A 153 -6.80 8.22 8.69
N ALA A 154 -5.93 7.20 8.81
CA ALA A 154 -6.14 6.01 9.64
C ALA A 154 -6.37 6.38 11.11
N ILE A 155 -5.67 7.43 11.56
CA ILE A 155 -5.79 8.04 12.88
C ILE A 155 -7.21 8.58 13.14
N LEU A 156 -7.88 9.18 12.15
CA LEU A 156 -9.22 9.75 12.32
C LEU A 156 -10.28 8.65 12.47
N TRP A 157 -10.20 7.60 11.63
CA TRP A 157 -11.11 6.45 11.70
C TRP A 157 -10.86 5.62 12.97
N GLY A 158 -9.59 5.41 13.33
CA GLY A 158 -9.17 4.78 14.58
C GLY A 158 -9.73 5.52 15.80
N ILE A 159 -9.42 6.83 15.96
CA ILE A 159 -9.95 7.65 17.08
C ILE A 159 -11.48 7.67 17.09
N GLY A 160 -12.12 7.77 15.93
CA GLY A 160 -13.58 7.73 15.80
C GLY A 160 -14.21 6.43 16.34
N SER A 161 -13.51 5.30 16.18
CA SER A 161 -13.96 3.99 16.67
C SER A 161 -13.69 3.74 18.16
N VAL A 162 -12.79 4.49 18.80
CA VAL A 162 -12.50 4.37 20.25
C VAL A 162 -13.65 4.91 21.10
N ILE A 163 -14.44 5.86 20.59
CA ILE A 163 -15.59 6.44 21.30
C ILE A 163 -16.81 5.52 21.11
N PRO A 164 -17.32 4.84 22.16
CA PRO A 164 -18.31 3.76 22.01
C PRO A 164 -19.57 4.12 21.20
N LEU A 165 -20.18 5.28 21.48
CA LEU A 165 -21.40 5.73 20.80
C LEU A 165 -21.14 6.19 19.36
N LEU A 166 -19.95 6.73 19.09
CA LEU A 166 -19.55 7.19 17.76
C LEU A 166 -19.18 5.99 16.86
N ASN A 167 -18.60 4.95 17.45
CA ASN A 167 -18.22 3.71 16.78
C ASN A 167 -19.39 3.06 16.02
N LEU A 168 -20.61 3.09 16.58
CA LEU A 168 -21.83 2.58 15.95
C LEU A 168 -22.20 3.28 14.63
N ILE A 169 -21.73 4.52 14.42
CA ILE A 169 -21.92 5.28 13.17
C ILE A 169 -20.67 5.14 12.28
N VAL A 170 -19.48 5.22 12.88
CA VAL A 170 -18.19 5.12 12.19
C VAL A 170 -18.04 3.77 11.47
N MET A 171 -18.40 2.65 12.13
CA MET A 171 -18.31 1.30 11.56
C MET A 171 -19.12 1.12 10.27
N PRO A 172 -20.46 1.37 10.23
CA PRO A 172 -21.23 1.31 8.98
C PRO A 172 -20.72 2.27 7.88
N VAL A 173 -20.38 3.51 8.24
CA VAL A 173 -19.93 4.51 7.26
C VAL A 173 -18.57 4.14 6.66
N TYR A 174 -17.66 3.59 7.47
CA TYR A 174 -16.38 3.07 7.02
C TYR A 174 -16.57 1.92 6.02
N LEU A 175 -17.36 0.90 6.38
CA LEU A 175 -17.62 -0.26 5.52
C LEU A 175 -18.32 0.12 4.21
N PHE A 176 -19.31 1.02 4.26
CA PHE A 176 -19.98 1.55 3.07
C PHE A 176 -18.99 2.30 2.17
N ARG A 177 -18.11 3.12 2.74
CA ARG A 177 -17.10 3.86 1.97
C ARG A 177 -16.06 2.94 1.35
N ARG A 178 -15.57 1.92 2.09
CA ARG A 178 -14.68 0.87 1.55
C ARG A 178 -15.30 0.17 0.35
N HIS A 179 -16.54 -0.29 0.48
CA HIS A 179 -17.26 -0.98 -0.59
C HIS A 179 -17.33 -0.13 -1.88
N ASN A 180 -17.58 1.17 -1.77
CA ASN A 180 -17.66 2.09 -2.92
C ASN A 180 -16.29 2.53 -3.50
N VAL A 181 -15.18 2.10 -2.91
CA VAL A 181 -13.81 2.34 -3.40
C VAL A 181 -13.23 1.08 -4.04
N VAL A 182 -13.65 -0.10 -3.56
CA VAL A 182 -13.15 -1.41 -4.02
C VAL A 182 -13.98 -1.98 -5.18
N ASN A 183 -15.27 -1.63 -5.29
CA ASN A 183 -16.18 -2.02 -6.38
C ASN A 183 -16.37 -0.90 -7.41
#